data_AF-A0A503B887-F1
#
_entry.id   AF-A0A503B887-F1
#
_cell.length_a   1.000
_cell.length_b   1.000
_cell.length_c   1.000
_cell.angle_alpha   90.00
_cell.angle_beta   90.00
_cell.angle_gamma   90.00
#
_symmetry.space_group_name_H-M   'P 1'
#
loop_
_entity.id
_entity.type
_entity.pdbx_description
1 polymer ?
#
loop_
_entity_poly.entity_id
_entity_poly.type
_entity_poly.pdbx_seq_one_letter_code
_entity_poly.pdbx_strand_id
1 'polypeptide(L)'
;MARGAGGRAHGIGLMAKTRSKAAKSADAKPVLLSGGNPQIAKGYGDAPVQAYIAAMPGWKSEVGRRLDQLIMQAVPGVQKAVKWNSPFYGMEGEGWFLGIHCFAKYIKVAFFRGLSLKPVPPVESKSKDTRYFHIHENEPIDEEQFVSWVKQASQLPGERM
;
A
#
# COMPACT_ATOMS: atom_id res chain seq x y z
N MET A 1 17.87 -73.43 -21.16
CA MET A 1 16.64 -73.48 -21.99
C MET A 1 15.49 -73.06 -21.07
N ALA A 2 14.61 -72.09 -21.32
CA ALA A 2 14.22 -71.41 -22.54
C ALA A 2 13.92 -69.91 -22.25
N ARG A 3 13.93 -69.11 -23.32
CA ARG A 3 13.66 -67.67 -23.39
C ARG A 3 12.15 -67.39 -23.58
N GLY A 4 11.72 -66.17 -23.29
CA GLY A 4 10.55 -65.50 -23.91
C GLY A 4 9.73 -64.70 -22.89
N ALA A 5 9.89 -63.36 -22.84
CA ALA A 5 8.98 -62.35 -23.41
C ALA A 5 7.69 -62.18 -22.56
N GLY A 6 7.23 -61.01 -22.12
CA GLY A 6 7.43 -59.61 -22.48
C GLY A 6 6.08 -58.92 -22.21
N GLY A 7 6.05 -57.75 -21.56
CA GLY A 7 4.80 -56.98 -21.44
C GLY A 7 4.73 -55.98 -20.27
N ARG A 8 5.04 -54.71 -20.61
CA ARG A 8 4.34 -53.44 -20.29
C ARG A 8 3.09 -53.57 -19.39
N ALA A 9 2.70 -52.63 -18.52
CA ALA A 9 3.11 -51.28 -18.17
C ALA A 9 2.34 -50.86 -16.90
N HIS A 10 2.76 -49.74 -16.27
CA HIS A 10 1.96 -48.63 -15.72
C HIS A 10 2.57 -48.09 -14.41
N GLY A 11 3.64 -47.31 -14.57
CA GLY A 11 3.96 -46.28 -13.59
C GLY A 11 3.02 -45.10 -13.79
N ILE A 12 2.02 -44.97 -12.93
CA ILE A 12 1.24 -43.73 -12.84
C ILE A 12 1.97 -42.76 -11.90
N GLY A 13 2.78 -41.89 -12.50
CA GLY A 13 3.31 -40.71 -11.84
C GLY A 13 2.17 -39.78 -11.45
N LEU A 14 2.00 -39.55 -10.16
CA LEU A 14 1.09 -38.53 -9.65
C LEU A 14 1.70 -37.15 -9.95
N MET A 15 1.31 -36.56 -11.07
CA MET A 15 1.59 -35.16 -11.38
C MET A 15 0.90 -34.27 -10.34
N ALA A 16 1.70 -33.69 -9.44
CA ALA A 16 1.25 -32.60 -8.59
C ALA A 16 0.86 -31.41 -9.49
N LYS A 17 -0.44 -31.11 -9.52
CA LYS A 17 -1.00 -29.98 -10.28
C LYS A 17 -0.68 -28.69 -9.53
N THR A 18 0.47 -28.09 -9.81
CA THR A 18 0.77 -26.70 -9.45
C THR A 18 -0.29 -25.80 -10.08
N ARG A 19 -1.19 -25.23 -9.27
CA ARG A 19 -2.05 -24.12 -9.71
C ARG A 19 -1.15 -22.90 -9.87
N SER A 20 -0.64 -22.70 -11.08
CA SER A 20 -0.10 -21.42 -11.51
C SER A 20 -1.19 -20.36 -11.38
N LYS A 21 -1.01 -19.41 -10.45
CA LYS A 21 -1.86 -18.24 -10.30
C LYS A 21 -1.73 -17.43 -11.58
N ALA A 22 -2.77 -17.45 -12.41
CA ALA A 22 -2.81 -16.74 -13.68
C ALA A 22 -2.41 -15.27 -13.46
N ALA A 23 -1.44 -14.79 -14.25
CA ALA A 23 -1.14 -13.37 -14.33
C ALA A 23 -2.44 -12.66 -14.74
N LYS A 24 -2.95 -11.78 -13.87
CA LYS A 24 -4.11 -10.96 -14.19
C LYS A 24 -3.76 -10.11 -15.41
N SER A 25 -4.62 -10.17 -16.42
CA SER A 25 -4.57 -9.33 -17.62
C SER A 25 -4.46 -7.86 -17.25
N ALA A 26 -3.58 -7.12 -17.92
CA ALA A 26 -3.33 -5.70 -17.71
C ALA A 26 -4.57 -4.81 -17.95
N ASP A 27 -5.61 -5.35 -18.58
CA ASP A 27 -6.85 -4.65 -18.92
C ASP A 27 -7.99 -4.82 -17.88
N ALA A 28 -7.78 -5.61 -16.83
CA ALA A 28 -8.80 -5.80 -15.81
C ALA A 28 -8.93 -4.55 -14.93
N LYS A 29 -10.13 -3.93 -14.93
CA LYS A 29 -10.43 -2.80 -14.04
C LYS A 29 -10.10 -3.18 -12.58
N PRO A 30 -9.46 -2.28 -11.81
CA PRO A 30 -9.11 -2.56 -10.42
C PRO A 30 -10.37 -2.84 -9.60
N VAL A 31 -10.30 -3.84 -8.72
CA VAL A 31 -11.39 -4.13 -7.78
C VAL A 31 -11.33 -3.12 -6.65
N LEU A 32 -12.46 -2.46 -6.36
CA LEU A 32 -12.59 -1.48 -5.29
C LEU A 32 -13.52 -2.02 -4.20
N LEU A 33 -13.18 -1.73 -2.95
CA LEU A 33 -14.06 -1.95 -1.80
C LEU A 33 -15.16 -0.90 -1.76
N SER A 34 -16.16 -1.12 -0.89
CA SER A 34 -17.13 -0.09 -0.55
C SER A 34 -16.41 1.19 -0.11
N GLY A 35 -16.86 2.34 -0.60
CA GLY A 35 -16.19 3.62 -0.37
C GLY A 35 -15.05 3.95 -1.34
N GLY A 36 -14.75 3.08 -2.31
CA GLY A 36 -13.83 3.38 -3.42
C GLY A 36 -12.35 3.09 -3.16
N ASN A 37 -12.03 2.40 -2.06
CA ASN A 37 -10.66 2.03 -1.73
C ASN A 37 -10.18 0.83 -2.57
N PRO A 38 -9.00 0.89 -3.21
CA PRO A 38 -8.46 -0.26 -3.94
C PRO A 38 -8.34 -1.53 -3.09
N GLN A 39 -8.77 -2.66 -3.63
CA GLN A 39 -8.61 -3.96 -2.99
C GLN A 39 -7.26 -4.58 -3.37
N ILE A 40 -6.25 -4.34 -2.53
CA ILE A 40 -4.90 -4.85 -2.72
C ILE A 40 -4.52 -5.72 -1.54
N ALA A 41 -4.05 -6.94 -1.84
CA ALA A 41 -3.61 -7.88 -0.83
C ALA A 41 -2.44 -7.33 -0.02
N LYS A 42 -2.29 -7.81 1.23
CA LYS A 42 -1.15 -7.46 2.07
C LYS A 42 0.16 -7.78 1.35
N GLY A 43 1.09 -6.84 1.35
CA GLY A 43 2.42 -7.00 0.76
C GLY A 43 3.39 -5.96 1.31
N TYR A 44 4.68 -6.27 1.26
CA TYR A 44 5.74 -5.37 1.69
C TYR A 44 6.56 -4.91 0.48
N GLY A 45 7.20 -3.75 0.60
CA GLY A 45 7.98 -3.11 -0.44
C GLY A 45 7.15 -2.23 -1.38
N ASP A 46 7.81 -1.75 -2.42
CA ASP A 46 7.27 -0.75 -3.35
C ASP A 46 6.18 -1.31 -4.27
N ALA A 47 6.38 -2.50 -4.83
CA ALA A 47 5.44 -3.12 -5.77
C ALA A 47 3.97 -3.14 -5.34
N PRO A 48 3.60 -3.56 -4.10
CA PRO A 48 2.19 -3.51 -3.67
C PRO A 48 1.65 -2.09 -3.53
N VAL A 49 2.49 -1.12 -3.13
CA VAL A 49 2.09 0.29 -3.03
C VAL A 49 1.88 0.89 -4.42
N GLN A 50 2.75 0.62 -5.39
CA GLN A 50 2.55 1.06 -6.78
C GLN A 50 1.29 0.43 -7.39
N ALA A 51 1.03 -0.85 -7.11
CA ALA A 51 -0.21 -1.50 -7.54
C ALA A 51 -1.46 -0.84 -6.92
N TYR A 52 -1.38 -0.41 -5.65
CA TYR A 52 -2.45 0.36 -5.02
C TYR A 52 -2.63 1.73 -5.70
N ILE A 53 -1.55 2.48 -5.94
CA ILE A 53 -1.59 3.81 -6.57
C ILE A 53 -2.18 3.73 -7.99
N ALA A 54 -1.78 2.72 -8.77
CA ALA A 54 -2.33 2.46 -10.10
C ALA A 54 -3.84 2.12 -10.06
N ALA A 55 -4.30 1.51 -8.97
CA ALA A 55 -5.70 1.15 -8.77
C ALA A 55 -6.56 2.26 -8.14
N MET A 56 -5.96 3.36 -7.67
CA MET A 56 -6.71 4.49 -7.09
C MET A 56 -7.62 5.13 -8.17
N PRO A 57 -8.91 5.38 -7.86
CA PRO A 57 -9.88 5.80 -8.89
C PRO A 57 -9.75 7.28 -9.26
N GLY A 58 -9.82 7.57 -10.56
CA GLY A 58 -9.89 8.93 -11.10
C GLY A 58 -8.64 9.76 -10.76
N TRP A 59 -8.87 11.02 -10.35
CA TRP A 59 -7.81 11.97 -9.96
C TRP A 59 -6.90 11.46 -8.83
N LYS A 60 -7.39 10.50 -8.04
CA LYS A 60 -6.67 10.00 -6.87
C LYS A 60 -5.39 9.25 -7.21
N SER A 61 -5.29 8.64 -8.39
CA SER A 61 -4.06 7.96 -8.82
C SER A 61 -2.90 8.94 -9.04
N GLU A 62 -3.18 10.10 -9.63
CA GLU A 62 -2.18 11.14 -9.84
C GLU A 62 -1.71 11.72 -8.50
N VAL A 63 -2.65 12.05 -7.61
CA VAL A 63 -2.30 12.49 -6.25
C VAL A 63 -1.54 11.41 -5.48
N GLY A 64 -1.93 10.14 -5.60
CA GLY A 64 -1.23 9.01 -4.98
C GLY A 64 0.23 8.90 -5.42
N ARG A 65 0.50 9.06 -6.73
CA ARG A 65 1.86 9.12 -7.27
C ARG A 65 2.64 10.28 -6.67
N ARG A 66 2.02 11.47 -6.60
CA ARG A 66 2.69 12.66 -6.07
C ARG A 66 3.04 12.50 -4.59
N LEU A 67 2.12 11.99 -3.79
CA LEU A 67 2.36 11.73 -2.36
C LEU A 67 3.49 10.72 -2.16
N ASP A 68 3.50 9.61 -2.91
CA ASP A 68 4.56 8.60 -2.82
C ASP A 68 5.94 9.19 -3.14
N GLN A 69 6.04 9.99 -4.20
CA GLN A 69 7.28 10.70 -4.57
C GLN A 69 7.74 11.65 -3.46
N LEU A 70 6.84 12.48 -2.92
CA LEU A 70 7.17 13.43 -1.85
C LEU A 70 7.63 12.69 -0.59
N ILE A 71 7.01 11.55 -0.25
CA ILE A 71 7.41 10.74 0.90
C ILE A 71 8.81 10.15 0.69
N MET A 72 9.09 9.58 -0.48
CA MET A 72 10.41 9.01 -0.79
C MET A 72 11.52 10.07 -0.82
N GLN A 73 11.21 11.29 -1.30
CA GLN A 73 12.15 12.41 -1.30
C GLN A 73 12.40 12.93 0.12
N ALA A 74 11.36 12.98 0.95
CA ALA A 74 11.46 13.42 2.33
C ALA A 74 12.27 12.44 3.19
N VAL A 75 12.12 11.14 2.94
CA VAL A 75 12.71 10.06 3.74
C VAL A 75 13.33 9.01 2.81
N PRO A 76 14.60 9.20 2.41
CA PRO A 76 15.34 8.17 1.66
C PRO A 76 15.39 6.86 2.46
N GLY A 77 15.03 5.74 1.83
CA GLY A 77 14.98 4.43 2.48
C GLY A 77 13.70 4.13 3.26
N VAL A 78 12.64 4.93 3.10
CA VAL A 78 11.32 4.68 3.69
C VAL A 78 10.82 3.25 3.39
N GLN A 79 10.35 2.56 4.42
CA GLN A 79 9.74 1.25 4.31
C GLN A 79 8.29 1.39 3.86
N LYS A 80 7.87 0.54 2.92
CA LYS A 80 6.53 0.56 2.32
C LYS A 80 5.82 -0.76 2.54
N ALA A 81 4.51 -0.71 2.74
CA ALA A 81 3.66 -1.89 2.73
C ALA A 81 2.24 -1.54 2.32
N VAL A 82 1.50 -2.51 1.80
CA VAL A 82 0.04 -2.50 1.84
C VAL A 82 -0.41 -3.42 2.96
N LYS A 83 -1.26 -2.90 3.84
CA LYS A 83 -1.87 -3.64 4.95
C LYS A 83 -3.34 -3.24 5.05
N TRP A 84 -4.22 -4.23 5.27
CA TRP A 84 -5.67 -3.99 5.29
C TRP A 84 -6.16 -3.15 4.09
N ASN A 85 -5.62 -3.44 2.89
CA ASN A 85 -5.91 -2.73 1.64
C ASN A 85 -5.51 -1.24 1.64
N SER A 86 -4.55 -0.82 2.45
CA SER A 86 -4.10 0.59 2.53
C SER A 86 -2.57 0.66 2.52
N PRO A 87 -1.94 1.63 1.82
CA PRO A 87 -0.50 1.88 1.93
C PRO A 87 -0.10 2.40 3.31
N PHE A 88 1.04 1.93 3.79
CA PHE A 88 1.72 2.39 4.99
C PHE A 88 3.18 2.69 4.67
N TYR A 89 3.69 3.73 5.33
CA TYR A 89 5.06 4.21 5.25
C TYR A 89 5.66 4.25 6.65
N GLY A 90 6.89 3.79 6.77
CA GLY A 90 7.53 3.56 8.06
C GLY A 90 9.05 3.58 7.98
N MET A 91 9.67 3.37 9.13
CA MET A 91 11.11 3.20 9.28
C MET A 91 11.40 1.76 9.69
N GLU A 92 12.50 1.21 9.19
CA GLU A 92 12.91 -0.14 9.52
C GLU A 92 13.13 -0.27 11.04
N GLY A 93 12.53 -1.29 11.66
CA GLY A 93 12.62 -1.51 13.11
C GLY A 93 11.79 -0.57 13.99
N GLU A 94 11.37 0.59 13.49
CA GLU A 94 10.67 1.62 14.30
C GLU A 94 9.16 1.72 14.05
N GLY A 95 8.64 0.99 13.06
CA GLY A 95 7.20 0.88 12.78
C GLY A 95 6.71 1.88 11.73
N TRP A 96 5.40 2.09 11.68
CA TRP A 96 4.75 2.91 10.65
C TRP A 96 4.46 4.30 11.17
N PHE A 97 4.75 5.36 10.41
CA PHE A 97 4.45 6.74 10.82
C PHE A 97 3.31 7.37 10.02
N LEU A 98 3.02 6.85 8.82
CA LEU A 98 2.00 7.36 7.91
C LEU A 98 1.21 6.24 7.23
N GLY A 99 -0.10 6.42 7.06
CA GLY A 99 -0.96 5.56 6.24
C GLY A 99 -1.82 6.36 5.27
N ILE A 100 -2.16 5.78 4.12
CA ILE A 100 -3.02 6.40 3.09
C ILE A 100 -4.26 5.53 2.86
N HIS A 101 -5.44 6.14 2.76
CA HIS A 101 -6.68 5.43 2.45
C HIS A 101 -7.57 6.24 1.50
N CYS A 102 -8.14 5.59 0.48
CA CYS A 102 -9.09 6.25 -0.41
C CYS A 102 -10.50 6.20 0.17
N PHE A 103 -11.14 7.36 0.29
CA PHE A 103 -12.58 7.48 0.45
C PHE A 103 -13.20 7.97 -0.86
N ALA A 104 -14.52 7.84 -1.01
CA ALA A 104 -15.20 8.24 -2.24
C ALA A 104 -14.89 9.71 -2.61
N LYS A 105 -14.90 10.60 -1.62
CA LYS A 105 -14.76 12.05 -1.80
C LYS A 105 -13.36 12.62 -1.57
N TYR A 106 -12.45 11.87 -0.95
CA TYR A 106 -11.13 12.39 -0.57
C TYR A 106 -10.10 11.27 -0.41
N ILE A 107 -8.83 11.62 -0.42
CA ILE A 107 -7.74 10.76 0.08
C ILE A 107 -7.47 11.15 1.52
N LYS A 108 -7.45 10.17 2.42
CA LYS A 108 -7.05 10.37 3.81
C LYS A 108 -5.59 10.01 3.97
N VAL A 109 -4.78 10.96 4.42
CA VAL A 109 -3.44 10.70 4.97
C VAL A 109 -3.56 10.69 6.49
N ALA A 110 -3.12 9.61 7.13
CA ALA A 110 -3.07 9.48 8.57
C ALA A 110 -1.63 9.57 9.06
N PHE A 111 -1.34 10.57 9.88
CA PHE A 111 -0.09 10.67 10.62
C PHE A 111 -0.31 10.12 12.03
N PHE A 112 0.33 9.01 12.38
CA PHE A 112 -0.03 8.29 13.61
C PHE A 112 0.37 9.04 14.88
N ARG A 113 1.45 9.82 14.82
CA ARG A 113 1.87 10.81 15.83
C ARG A 113 1.53 12.24 15.39
N GLY A 114 0.43 12.41 14.67
CA GLY A 114 0.03 13.67 14.04
C GLY A 114 -0.11 14.86 15.02
N LEU A 115 -0.51 14.61 16.27
CA LEU A 115 -0.64 15.66 17.29
C LEU A 115 0.71 16.30 17.68
N SER A 116 1.82 15.58 17.46
CA SER A 116 3.18 16.07 17.75
C SER A 116 3.79 16.86 16.59
N LEU A 117 3.13 16.91 15.44
CA LEU A 117 3.62 17.61 14.25
C LEU A 117 3.32 19.12 14.34
N LYS A 118 4.14 19.92 13.64
CA LYS A 118 4.03 21.37 13.59
C LYS A 118 3.95 21.86 12.14
N PRO A 119 2.90 22.62 11.77
CA PRO A 119 1.61 22.71 12.47
C PRO A 119 0.94 21.33 12.64
N VAL A 120 -0.07 21.23 13.49
CA VAL A 120 -0.81 19.97 13.66
C VAL A 120 -1.70 19.76 12.41
N PRO A 121 -1.72 18.56 11.77
CA PRO A 121 -2.63 18.30 10.67
C PRO A 121 -4.08 18.53 11.08
N PRO A 122 -4.90 19.13 10.21
CA PRO A 122 -6.10 19.87 10.63
C PRO A 122 -7.25 18.97 11.10
N VAL A 123 -7.29 17.70 10.71
CA VAL A 123 -8.44 16.83 10.99
C VAL A 123 -8.16 15.93 12.19
N GLU A 124 -9.05 15.97 13.17
CA GLU A 124 -8.95 15.17 14.39
C GLU A 124 -9.19 13.67 14.15
N SER A 125 -8.61 12.86 15.02
CA SER A 125 -8.86 11.42 15.11
C SER A 125 -9.54 11.08 16.43
N LYS A 126 -10.27 9.96 16.45
CA LYS A 126 -10.71 9.33 17.70
C LYS A 126 -9.54 8.76 18.51
N SER A 127 -8.43 8.44 17.85
CA SER A 127 -7.18 8.10 18.52
C SER A 127 -6.51 9.39 19.02
N LYS A 128 -5.97 9.36 20.24
CA LYS A 128 -5.41 10.56 20.91
C LYS A 128 -4.31 11.24 20.08
N ASP A 129 -3.39 10.45 19.52
CA ASP A 129 -2.18 10.99 18.88
C ASP A 129 -2.32 11.19 17.37
N THR A 130 -3.23 10.46 16.74
CA THR A 130 -3.35 10.49 15.27
C THR A 130 -4.01 11.78 14.81
N ARG A 131 -3.54 12.34 13.70
CA ARG A 131 -4.24 13.40 12.96
C ARG A 131 -4.30 13.05 11.48
N TYR A 132 -5.31 13.57 10.82
CA TYR A 132 -5.53 13.35 9.40
C TYR A 132 -5.29 14.62 8.59
N PHE A 133 -4.84 14.41 7.37
CA PHE A 133 -4.89 15.39 6.31
C PHE A 133 -5.77 14.80 5.21
N HIS A 134 -6.89 15.46 4.91
CA HIS A 134 -7.80 15.06 3.85
C HIS A 134 -7.49 15.89 2.61
N ILE A 135 -7.29 15.21 1.49
CA ILE A 135 -7.07 15.84 0.20
C ILE A 135 -8.33 15.64 -0.61
N HIS A 136 -8.92 16.73 -1.09
CA HIS A 136 -10.10 16.71 -1.94
C HIS A 136 -9.75 17.00 -3.41
N GLU A 137 -10.69 16.69 -4.29
CA GLU A 137 -10.55 16.96 -5.71
C GLU A 137 -10.45 18.47 -5.96
N ASN A 138 -9.50 18.89 -6.79
CA ASN A 138 -9.22 20.29 -7.15
C ASN A 138 -8.74 21.19 -6.00
N GLU A 139 -8.42 20.63 -4.83
CA GLU A 139 -7.73 21.38 -3.78
C GLU A 139 -6.22 21.23 -3.93
N PRO A 140 -5.46 22.34 -3.98
CA PRO A 140 -4.02 22.27 -4.07
C PRO A 140 -3.44 21.68 -2.78
N ILE A 141 -2.41 20.85 -2.93
CA ILE A 141 -1.63 20.34 -1.82
C ILE A 141 -0.49 21.33 -1.58
N ASP A 142 -0.37 21.83 -0.36
CA ASP A 142 0.86 22.48 0.09
C ASP A 142 1.94 21.40 0.27
N GLU A 143 2.75 21.22 -0.76
CA GLU A 143 3.75 20.15 -0.80
C GLU A 143 4.91 20.40 0.16
N GLU A 144 5.28 21.66 0.41
CA GLU A 144 6.32 22.02 1.37
C GLU A 144 5.87 21.64 2.79
N GLN A 145 4.63 21.97 3.12
CA GLN A 145 4.02 21.59 4.38
C GLN A 145 3.88 20.06 4.51
N PHE A 146 3.45 19.38 3.45
CA PHE A 146 3.33 17.92 3.44
C PHE A 146 4.69 17.25 3.68
N VAL A 147 5.74 17.67 2.97
CA VAL A 147 7.11 17.17 3.15
C VAL A 147 7.62 17.46 4.57
N SER A 148 7.33 18.64 5.11
CA SER A 148 7.67 18.98 6.51
C SER A 148 7.02 18.01 7.50
N TRP A 149 5.74 17.68 7.32
CA TRP A 149 5.05 16.70 8.16
C TRP A 149 5.63 15.30 8.03
N VAL A 150 5.96 14.85 6.82
CA VAL A 150 6.56 13.53 6.60
C VAL A 150 7.92 13.43 7.31
N LYS A 151 8.77 14.45 7.18
CA LYS A 151 10.07 14.50 7.86
C LYS A 151 9.91 14.42 9.38
N GLN A 152 9.03 15.25 9.94
CA GLN A 152 8.74 15.24 11.38
C GLN A 152 8.20 13.88 11.84
N ALA A 153 7.24 13.30 11.11
CA ALA A 153 6.65 12.01 11.46
C ALA A 153 7.68 10.87 11.43
N SER A 154 8.64 10.90 10.49
CA SER A 154 9.70 9.90 10.38
C SER A 154 10.68 9.87 11.55
N GLN A 155 10.72 10.94 12.35
CA GLN A 155 11.62 11.08 13.52
C GLN A 155 10.92 10.71 14.84
N LEU A 156 9.64 10.31 14.78
CA LEU A 156 8.84 9.95 15.94
C LEU A 156 8.65 8.43 16.00
N PRO A 157 8.47 7.83 17.20
CA PRO A 157 8.19 6.41 17.32
C PRO A 157 6.95 6.00 16.51
N GLY A 158 7.16 5.08 15.56
CA GLY A 158 6.11 4.56 14.71
C GLY A 158 5.14 3.65 15.46
N GLU A 159 4.01 3.37 14.83
CA GLU A 159 3.03 2.41 15.31
C GLU A 159 3.43 0.98 14.94
N ARG A 160 3.34 0.07 15.92
CA ARG A 160 3.54 -1.36 15.71
C ARG A 160 2.22 -1.97 15.27
N MET A 161 2.16 -2.36 14.01
CA MET A 161 0.95 -2.88 13.37
C MET A 161 1.28 -4.10 12.51
#